data_AF-A0A3M0T486-F1
#
_entry.id   AF-A0A3M0T486-F1
#
_cell.length_a   1.000
_cell.length_b   1.000
_cell.length_c   1.000
_cell.angle_alpha   90.00
_cell.angle_beta   90.00
_cell.angle_gamma   90.00
#
_symmetry.space_group_name_H-M   'P 1'
#
loop_
_entity.id
_entity.type
_entity.pdbx_description
1 polymer ?
#
loop_
_entity_poly.entity_id
_entity_poly.type
_entity_poly.pdbx_seq_one_letter_code
_entity_poly.pdbx_strand_id
1 'polypeptide(L)'
;MIPTVSLKTKLRMLLNDKDGKTFTDNELDSLLNDADCIYCAASEGWTIKASMQENNDTPNQYQVGQERYQYSTSVDIANLAYKNAEKYKGMCTGRVSIVLNTDVDVGL
;
A
#
# COMPACT_ATOMS: atom_id res chain seq x y z
N MET A 1 -7.72 -2.02 -18.04
CA MET A 1 -8.98 -1.26 -18.32
C MET A 1 -8.68 0.06 -19.03
N ILE A 2 -9.63 0.68 -19.76
CA ILE A 2 -9.35 1.95 -20.49
C ILE A 2 -9.18 3.11 -19.49
N PRO A 3 -8.01 3.78 -19.44
CA PRO A 3 -7.80 4.91 -18.55
C PRO A 3 -8.65 6.10 -18.98
N THR A 4 -9.35 6.70 -18.02
CA THR A 4 -10.09 7.96 -18.22
C THR A 4 -9.76 8.92 -17.09
N VAL A 5 -10.02 10.21 -17.30
CA VAL A 5 -9.78 11.24 -16.27
C VAL A 5 -10.52 10.91 -14.98
N SER A 6 -11.79 10.48 -15.06
CA SER A 6 -12.58 10.11 -13.89
C SER A 6 -12.02 8.89 -13.15
N LEU A 7 -11.51 7.90 -13.89
CA LEU A 7 -10.87 6.71 -13.31
C LEU A 7 -9.54 7.05 -12.63
N LYS A 8 -8.71 7.91 -13.23
CA LYS A 8 -7.48 8.41 -12.60
C LYS A 8 -7.77 9.18 -11.32
N THR A 9 -8.75 10.09 -11.34
CA THR A 9 -9.15 10.82 -10.13
C THR A 9 -9.63 9.87 -9.04
N LYS A 10 -10.41 8.84 -9.39
CA LYS A 10 -10.86 7.83 -8.44
C LYS A 10 -9.70 7.00 -7.89
N LEU A 11 -8.75 6.59 -8.73
CA LEU A 11 -7.56 5.84 -8.32
C LEU A 11 -6.70 6.67 -7.35
N ARG A 12 -6.46 7.95 -7.65
CA ARG A 12 -5.78 8.89 -6.74
C ARG A 12 -6.44 8.97 -5.37
N MET A 13 -7.77 9.04 -5.33
CA MET A 13 -8.50 9.05 -4.06
C MET A 13 -8.30 7.75 -3.27
N LEU A 14 -8.33 6.59 -3.94
CA LEU A 14 -8.11 5.28 -3.31
C LEU A 14 -6.68 5.09 -2.80
N LEU A 15 -5.70 5.64 -3.50
CA LEU A 15 -4.27 5.61 -3.15
C LEU A 15 -3.88 6.71 -2.15
N ASN A 16 -4.83 7.55 -1.73
CA ASN A 16 -4.58 8.74 -0.93
C ASN A 16 -3.46 9.63 -1.52
N ASP A 17 -3.48 9.82 -2.84
CA ASP A 17 -2.53 10.63 -3.61
C ASP A 17 -3.28 11.75 -4.36
N LYS A 18 -4.10 12.50 -3.63
CA LYS A 18 -4.88 13.61 -4.19
C LYS A 18 -4.00 14.74 -4.72
N ASP A 19 -2.83 14.90 -4.13
CA ASP A 19 -1.86 15.93 -4.48
C ASP A 19 -0.95 15.52 -5.65
N GLY A 20 -1.05 14.27 -6.14
CA GLY A 20 -0.23 13.75 -7.24
C GLY A 20 1.27 13.74 -6.93
N LYS A 21 1.64 13.56 -5.66
CA LYS A 21 3.04 13.58 -5.20
C LYS A 21 3.68 12.20 -5.27
N THR A 22 2.87 11.15 -5.20
CA THR A 22 3.35 9.77 -5.21
C THR A 22 3.33 9.17 -6.61
N PHE A 23 2.28 9.42 -7.39
CA PHE A 23 2.14 8.87 -8.74
C PHE A 23 1.87 9.96 -9.78
N THR A 24 2.59 9.88 -10.89
CA THR A 24 2.34 10.66 -12.09
C THR A 24 1.09 10.15 -12.82
N ASP A 25 0.51 10.99 -13.70
CA ASP A 25 -0.63 10.57 -14.53
C ASP A 25 -0.29 9.35 -15.40
N ASN A 26 0.94 9.26 -15.90
CA ASN A 26 1.39 8.15 -16.75
C ASN A 26 1.48 6.85 -15.96
N GLU A 27 1.98 6.88 -14.71
CA GLU A 27 2.03 5.68 -13.85
C GLU A 27 0.61 5.21 -13.47
N LEU A 28 -0.30 6.14 -13.21
CA LEU A 28 -1.71 5.82 -12.99
C LEU A 28 -2.36 5.23 -14.25
N ASP A 29 -2.04 5.77 -15.43
CA ASP A 29 -2.52 5.21 -16.69
C ASP A 29 -1.99 3.79 -16.91
N SER A 30 -0.71 3.50 -16.61
CA SER A 30 -0.16 2.14 -16.66
C SER A 30 -0.88 1.19 -15.70
N LEU A 31 -1.03 1.58 -14.42
CA LEU A 31 -1.76 0.78 -13.43
C LEU A 31 -3.20 0.49 -13.86
N LEU A 32 -3.86 1.47 -14.48
CA LEU A 32 -5.21 1.27 -15.00
C LEU A 32 -5.22 0.39 -16.25
N ASN A 33 -4.23 0.47 -17.12
CA ASN A 33 -4.18 -0.39 -18.30
C ASN A 33 -4.00 -1.86 -17.92
N ASP A 34 -3.08 -2.15 -16.99
CA ASP A 34 -2.71 -3.51 -16.58
C ASP A 34 -3.77 -4.16 -15.69
N ALA A 35 -4.53 -3.36 -14.95
CA ALA A 35 -5.58 -3.84 -14.07
C ALA A 35 -6.89 -4.20 -14.79
N ASP A 36 -7.51 -5.29 -14.34
CA ASP A 36 -8.88 -5.68 -14.73
C ASP A 36 -9.95 -4.77 -14.09
N CYS A 37 -9.63 -4.12 -12.97
CA CYS A 37 -10.57 -3.36 -12.17
C CYS A 37 -9.92 -2.23 -11.37
N ILE A 38 -10.70 -1.23 -10.96
CA ILE A 38 -10.19 -0.08 -10.19
C ILE A 38 -9.58 -0.46 -8.84
N TYR A 39 -10.10 -1.52 -8.20
CA TYR A 39 -9.57 -2.03 -6.93
C TYR A 39 -8.30 -2.85 -7.12
N CYS A 40 -8.14 -3.49 -8.28
CA CYS A 40 -6.93 -4.19 -8.69
C CYS A 40 -5.78 -3.17 -8.82
N ALA A 41 -6.02 -2.10 -9.57
CA ALA A 41 -5.08 -0.98 -9.71
C ALA A 41 -4.75 -0.32 -8.37
N ALA A 42 -5.75 -0.15 -7.50
CA ALA A 42 -5.52 0.39 -6.16
C ALA A 42 -4.67 -0.54 -5.30
N SER A 43 -4.89 -1.86 -5.37
CA SER A 43 -4.06 -2.85 -4.68
C SER A 43 -2.61 -2.73 -5.09
N GLU A 44 -2.34 -2.75 -6.39
CA GLU A 44 -0.97 -2.64 -6.93
C GLU A 44 -0.32 -1.31 -6.57
N GLY A 45 -1.05 -0.19 -6.66
CA GLY A 45 -0.53 1.11 -6.23
C GLY A 45 -0.19 1.15 -4.73
N TRP A 46 -0.97 0.49 -3.86
CA TRP A 46 -0.63 0.38 -2.44
C TRP A 46 0.59 -0.51 -2.18
N THR A 47 0.78 -1.59 -2.96
CA THR A 47 1.99 -2.40 -2.92
C THR A 47 3.22 -1.58 -3.30
N ILE A 48 3.15 -0.79 -4.38
CA ILE A 48 4.24 0.10 -4.80
C ILE A 48 4.56 1.12 -3.71
N LYS A 49 3.55 1.72 -3.08
CA LYS A 49 3.74 2.64 -1.93
C LYS A 49 4.42 1.98 -0.74
N ALA A 50 4.08 0.73 -0.45
CA ALA A 50 4.71 -0.01 0.64
C ALA A 50 6.21 -0.22 0.35
N SER A 51 6.54 -0.67 -0.86
CA SER A 51 7.93 -0.86 -1.30
C SER A 51 8.70 0.47 -1.33
N MET A 52 8.08 1.58 -1.74
CA MET A 52 8.72 2.90 -1.66
C MET A 52 9.12 3.27 -0.23
N GLN A 53 8.33 2.87 0.77
CA GLN A 53 8.60 3.17 2.17
C GLN A 53 9.68 2.28 2.76
N GLU A 54 9.75 1.02 2.34
CA GLU A 54 10.87 0.12 2.64
C GLU A 54 12.18 0.64 2.02
N ASN A 55 12.13 1.23 0.84
CA ASN A 55 13.31 1.79 0.16
C ASN A 55 13.70 3.21 0.64
N ASN A 56 12.77 3.96 1.23
CA ASN A 56 13.03 5.26 1.87
C ASN A 56 13.55 5.14 3.30
N ASP A 57 13.80 3.91 3.78
CA ASP A 57 14.47 3.67 5.05
C ASP A 57 15.96 4.06 4.91
N THR A 58 16.24 5.37 4.83
CA THR A 58 17.48 5.91 5.36
C THR A 58 17.47 5.56 6.84
N PRO A 59 18.33 4.64 7.31
CA PRO A 59 18.29 4.24 8.70
C PRO A 59 18.54 5.48 9.53
N ASN A 60 17.51 5.95 10.26
CA ASN A 60 17.71 6.82 11.41
C ASN A 60 18.33 5.97 12.53
N GLN A 61 19.51 5.40 12.27
CA GLN A 61 20.36 4.77 13.26
C GLN A 61 21.07 5.90 14.00
N TYR A 62 20.42 6.44 15.03
CA TYR A 62 21.16 7.12 16.08
C TYR A 62 21.81 6.06 16.95
N GLN A 63 23.13 5.89 16.81
CA GLN A 63 23.94 5.04 17.68
C GLN A 63 24.37 5.85 18.90
N VAL A 64 23.72 5.63 20.04
CA VAL A 64 24.19 6.14 21.34
C VAL A 64 24.64 4.93 22.16
N GLY A 65 25.91 4.53 22.01
CA GLY A 65 26.48 3.38 22.72
C GLY A 65 26.09 2.00 22.14
N GLN A 66 25.87 1.00 23.01
CA GLN A 66 25.59 -0.41 22.66
C GLN A 66 24.11 -0.70 22.34
N GLU A 67 23.20 0.26 22.50
CA GLU A 67 21.77 0.05 22.27
C GLU A 67 21.37 0.54 20.88
N ARG A 68 20.82 -0.35 20.06
CA ARG A 68 20.20 -0.03 18.77
C ARG A 68 18.70 0.12 18.97
N TYR A 69 18.17 1.34 18.93
CA TYR A 69 16.73 1.58 18.83
C TYR A 69 16.39 1.81 17.35
N GLN A 70 15.77 0.82 16.72
CA GLN A 70 15.34 0.90 15.32
C GLN A 70 13.87 1.32 15.29
N TYR A 71 13.56 2.44 14.62
CA TYR A 71 12.24 3.06 14.63
C TYR A 71 11.17 2.17 13.97
N SER A 72 10.13 1.87 14.73
CA SER A 72 8.93 1.14 14.31
C SER A 72 8.15 1.83 13.18
N THR A 73 8.31 3.13 13.01
CA THR A 73 7.42 3.98 12.22
C THR A 73 7.44 3.70 10.71
N SER A 74 8.61 3.49 10.09
CA SER A 74 8.71 3.24 8.64
C SER A 74 8.10 1.89 8.26
N VAL A 75 8.43 0.86 9.07
CA VAL A 75 7.90 -0.49 8.96
C VAL A 75 6.40 -0.53 9.22
N ASP A 76 5.91 0.24 10.19
CA ASP A 76 4.47 0.36 10.47
C ASP A 76 3.70 0.98 9.30
N ILE A 77 4.27 1.99 8.63
CA ILE A 77 3.66 2.61 7.45
C ILE A 77 3.67 1.66 6.25
N ALA A 78 4.76 0.92 6.01
CA ALA A 78 4.82 -0.11 4.97
C ALA A 78 3.79 -1.22 5.23
N ASN A 79 3.70 -1.70 6.47
CA ASN A 79 2.70 -2.70 6.88
C ASN A 79 1.26 -2.20 6.69
N LEU A 80 0.99 -0.93 6.99
CA LEU A 80 -0.31 -0.32 6.74
C LEU A 80 -0.62 -0.27 5.23
N ALA A 81 0.37 0.07 4.40
CA ALA A 81 0.23 0.09 2.95
C ALA A 81 -0.04 -1.32 2.39
N TYR A 82 0.66 -2.36 2.85
CA TYR A 82 0.38 -3.74 2.49
C TYR A 82 -1.03 -4.20 2.92
N LYS A 83 -1.49 -3.83 4.13
CA LYS A 83 -2.86 -4.12 4.57
C LYS A 83 -3.91 -3.45 3.67
N ASN A 84 -3.65 -2.23 3.21
CA ASN A 84 -4.53 -1.56 2.25
C ASN A 84 -4.51 -2.26 0.89
N ALA A 85 -3.36 -2.72 0.41
CA ALA A 85 -3.25 -3.50 -0.83
C ALA A 85 -4.12 -4.76 -0.76
N GLU A 86 -3.95 -5.58 0.28
CA GLU A 86 -4.74 -6.80 0.48
C GLU A 86 -6.24 -6.54 0.61
N LYS A 87 -6.63 -5.44 1.28
CA LYS A 87 -8.04 -5.01 1.35
C LYS A 87 -8.61 -4.76 -0.05
N TYR A 88 -7.90 -4.04 -0.90
CA TYR A 88 -8.38 -3.73 -2.25
C TYR A 88 -8.34 -4.95 -3.18
N LYS A 89 -7.37 -5.84 -3.01
CA LYS A 89 -7.34 -7.15 -3.68
C LYS A 89 -8.55 -8.03 -3.31
N GLY A 90 -8.96 -8.03 -2.05
CA GLY A 90 -10.18 -8.69 -1.60
C GLY A 90 -11.46 -8.09 -2.19
N MET A 91 -11.49 -6.76 -2.36
CA MET A 91 -12.60 -6.06 -3.02
C MET A 91 -12.66 -6.32 -4.54
N CYS A 92 -11.51 -6.50 -5.18
CA CYS A 92 -11.41 -6.92 -6.58
C CYS A 92 -12.03 -8.31 -6.80
N THR A 93 -11.65 -9.28 -5.96
CA THR A 93 -12.00 -10.69 -6.16
C THR A 93 -13.42 -11.05 -5.70
N GLY A 94 -14.17 -10.11 -5.14
CA GLY A 94 -15.60 -10.31 -4.86
C GLY A 94 -15.92 -11.42 -3.86
N ARG A 95 -14.98 -11.77 -2.97
CA ARG A 95 -15.25 -12.59 -1.78
C ARG A 95 -14.67 -11.89 -0.56
N VAL A 96 -15.56 -11.31 0.25
CA VAL A 96 -15.24 -10.93 1.63
C VAL A 96 -14.97 -12.23 2.40
N SER A 97 -13.74 -12.74 2.29
CA SER A 97 -13.20 -13.71 3.23
C SER A 97 -12.39 -12.91 4.23
N ILE A 98 -13.04 -12.40 5.26
CA ILE A 98 -12.35 -11.81 6.41
C ILE A 98 -11.65 -12.98 7.13
N VAL A 99 -10.44 -13.33 6.68
CA VAL A 99 -9.56 -14.16 7.50
C VAL A 99 -8.94 -13.20 8.50
N LEU A 100 -9.65 -13.02 9.61
CA LEU A 100 -9.07 -12.46 10.82
C LEU A 100 -7.99 -13.45 11.26
N ASN A 101 -6.74 -13.18 10.89
CA ASN A 101 -5.61 -13.84 11.51
C ASN A 101 -5.49 -13.32 12.95
N THR A 102 -6.39 -13.79 13.82
CA THR A 102 -6.18 -13.73 15.26
C THR A 102 -5.30 -14.91 15.62
N ASP A 103 -4.01 -14.75 15.38
CA ASP A 103 -3.02 -15.50 16.14
C ASP A 103 -3.06 -14.90 17.55
N VAL A 104 -3.97 -15.43 18.38
CA VAL A 104 -3.85 -15.29 19.82
C VAL A 104 -3.42 -16.66 20.30
N ASP A 105 -2.10 -16.81 20.44
CA ASP A 105 -1.51 -17.81 21.31
C ASP A 105 -2.12 -17.63 22.70
N VAL A 106 -3.14 -18.43 23.02
CA VAL A 106 -3.54 -18.69 24.39
C VAL A 106 -3.04 -20.08 24.70
N GLY A 107 -1.78 -20.13 25.14
CA GLY A 107 -1.28 -21.27 25.87
C GLY A 107 -2.18 -21.56 27.08
N LEU A 108 -2.57 -22.83 27.19
CA LEU A 108 -3.02 -23.50 28.41
C LEU A 108 -2.75 -25.00 28.28
#